data_AF-A0A381P1A0-F1
#
_entry.id   AF-A0A381P1A0-F1
#
_cell.length_a   1.000
_cell.length_b   1.000
_cell.length_c   1.000
_cell.angle_alpha   90.00
_cell.angle_beta   90.00
_cell.angle_gamma   90.00
#
_symmetry.space_group_name_H-M   'P 1'
#
loop_
_entity.id
_entity.type
_entity.pdbx_description
1 polymer ?
#
loop_
_entity_poly.entity_id
_entity_poly.type
_entity_poly.pdbx_seq_one_letter_code
_entity_poly.pdbx_strand_id
1 'polypeptide(L)' 'MAKKETFLSKIRGDSSISLNEEEMLRKELLDLKMSLASGKLKEIHKIKKIRKSIAQLKTVQREAIKEGNND' A
#
# COMPACT_ATOMS: atom_id res chain seq x y z
N MET A 1 17.44 20.25 -4.17
CA MET A 1 16.64 19.23 -4.88
C MET A 1 15.67 18.62 -3.89
N ALA A 2 14.39 19.02 -3.91
CA ALA A 2 13.41 18.55 -2.93
C ALA A 2 13.17 17.04 -3.13
N LYS A 3 13.38 16.24 -2.09
CA LYS A 3 13.02 14.81 -2.09
C LYS A 3 11.49 14.74 -2.22
N LYS A 4 10.98 14.18 -3.31
CA LYS A 4 9.55 13.84 -3.39
C LYS A 4 9.24 12.88 -2.25
N GLU A 5 8.27 13.23 -1.41
CA GLU A 5 7.84 12.34 -0.34
C GLU A 5 7.42 11.00 -0.91
N THR A 6 8.08 9.95 -0.43
CA THR A 6 7.75 8.59 -0.85
C THR A 6 6.51 8.12 -0.10
N PHE A 7 5.75 7.20 -0.69
CA PHE A 7 4.60 6.58 -0.03
C PHE A 7 4.96 6.04 1.37
N LEU A 8 6.16 5.46 1.52
CA LEU A 8 6.69 4.99 2.80
C LEU A 8 6.87 6.11 3.83
N SER A 9 7.31 7.30 3.41
CA SER A 9 7.49 8.45 4.29
C SER A 9 6.14 8.93 4.84
N LYS A 10 5.09 8.89 4.01
CA LYS A 10 3.74 9.30 4.40
C LYS A 10 3.12 8.35 5.43
N ILE A 11 3.14 7.05 5.16
CA ILE A 11 2.54 6.05 6.05
C ILE A 11 3.26 5.91 7.41
N ARG A 12 4.53 6.34 7.50
CA ARG A 12 5.26 6.40 8.78
C ARG A 12 4.98 7.69 9.55
N GLY A 13 4.61 8.77 8.88
CA GLY A 13 4.23 10.03 9.51
C GLY A 13 2.84 10.01 10.14
N ASP A 14 1.93 9.19 9.59
CA ASP A 14 0.54 9.11 10.03
C ASP A 14 0.12 7.67 10.39
N SER A 15 0.14 7.34 11.69
CA SER A 15 -0.25 6.00 12.18
C SER A 15 -1.74 5.67 11.98
N SER A 16 -2.63 6.68 11.91
CA SER A 16 -4.08 6.50 11.75
C SER A 16 -4.51 6.13 10.32
N ILE A 17 -3.62 6.34 9.34
CA ILE A 17 -3.92 6.16 7.91
C ILE A 17 -3.92 4.68 7.48
N SER A 18 -3.29 3.81 8.26
CA SER A 18 -2.86 2.49 7.77
C SER A 18 -3.98 1.48 7.45
N LEU A 19 -5.10 1.49 8.17
CA LEU A 19 -6.15 0.47 8.01
C LEU A 19 -7.09 0.75 6.84
N ASN A 20 -7.57 1.99 6.72
CA ASN A 20 -8.52 2.36 5.66
C ASN A 20 -7.85 2.37 4.27
N GLU A 21 -6.60 2.83 4.18
CA GLU A 21 -5.84 2.80 2.92
C GLU A 21 -5.56 1.38 2.42
N GLU A 22 -5.32 0.44 3.33
CA GLU A 22 -5.09 -0.96 2.93
C GLU A 22 -6.33 -1.54 2.24
N GLU A 23 -7.52 -1.27 2.77
CA GLU A 23 -8.77 -1.73 2.17
C GLU A 23 -8.98 -1.12 0.77
N MET A 24 -8.72 0.17 0.61
CA MET A 24 -8.82 0.83 -0.69
C MET A 24 -7.84 0.24 -1.71
N LEU A 25 -6.58 0.03 -1.33
CA LEU A 25 -5.58 -0.57 -2.22
C LEU A 25 -5.93 -2.01 -2.61
N ARG A 26 -6.59 -2.76 -1.73
CA ARG A 26 -7.08 -4.12 -2.05
C ARG A 26 -8.24 -4.09 -3.05
N LYS A 27 -9.17 -3.14 -2.92
CA LYS A 27 -10.25 -2.92 -3.90
C LYS A 27 -9.69 -2.53 -5.27
N GLU A 28 -8.77 -1.56 -5.30
CA GLU A 28 -8.11 -1.15 -6.56
C GLU A 28 -7.34 -2.31 -7.20
N LEU A 29 -6.67 -3.14 -6.39
CA LEU A 29 -5.99 -4.34 -6.88
C LEU A 29 -6.96 -5.36 -7.50
N LEU A 30 -8.17 -5.51 -6.94
CA LEU A 30 -9.19 -6.40 -7.48
C LEU A 30 -9.67 -5.90 -8.84
N ASP A 31 -10.00 -4.61 -8.95
CA ASP A 31 -10.47 -4.00 -10.19
C ASP A 31 -9.42 -4.10 -11.31
N LEU A 32 -8.15 -3.89 -10.97
CA LEU A 32 -7.05 -4.06 -11.92
C LEU A 32 -6.87 -5.52 -12.34
N LYS A 33 -7.08 -6.49 -11.44
CA LYS A 33 -7.04 -7.92 -11.81
C LYS A 33 -8.20 -8.29 -12.73
N MET A 34 -9.40 -7.76 -12.49
CA MET A 34 -10.55 -7.98 -13.37
C MET A 34 -10.32 -7.34 -14.75
N SER A 35 -9.75 -6.14 -14.78
CA SER A 35 -9.36 -5.45 -16.02
C SER A 35 -8.25 -6.19 -16.77
N LEU A 36 -7.31 -6.80 -16.06
CA LEU A 36 -6.26 -7.64 -16.65
C LEU A 36 -6.85 -8.93 -17.22
N ALA A 37 -7.73 -9.60 -16.49
CA ALA A 37 -8.38 -10.84 -16.92
C ALA A 37 -9.25 -10.62 -18.17
N SER A 38 -9.89 -9.45 -18.30
CA SER A 38 -10.63 -9.07 -19.51
C SER A 38 -9.75 -8.63 -20.68
N GLY A 39 -8.42 -8.61 -20.52
CA GLY A 39 -7.46 -8.20 -21.56
C GLY A 39 -7.44 -6.69 -21.85
N LYS A 40 -8.12 -5.87 -21.04
CA LYS A 40 -8.28 -4.42 -21.29
C LYS A 40 -7.23 -3.56 -20.57
N LEU A 41 -6.43 -4.14 -19.68
CA LEU A 41 -5.49 -3.38 -18.86
C LEU A 41 -4.18 -3.05 -19.60
N LYS A 42 -3.97 -1.78 -19.93
CA LYS A 42 -2.72 -1.27 -20.54
C LYS A 42 -1.59 -1.06 -19.52
N GLU A 43 -1.92 -0.76 -18.27
CA GLU A 43 -0.96 -0.32 -17.25
C GLU A 43 -0.66 -1.40 -16.21
N ILE A 44 -0.14 -2.54 -16.65
CA ILE A 44 0.17 -3.72 -15.80
C ILE A 44 1.09 -3.36 -14.63
N HIS A 45 2.00 -2.39 -14.83
CA HIS A 45 2.92 -1.93 -13.79
C HIS A 45 2.21 -1.34 -12.56
N LYS A 46 0.96 -0.89 -12.67
CA LYS A 46 0.15 -0.40 -11.54
C LYS A 46 -0.13 -1.51 -10.52
N ILE A 47 -0.38 -2.73 -10.98
CA ILE A 47 -0.56 -3.90 -10.10
C ILE A 47 0.70 -4.11 -9.23
N LYS A 48 1.89 -4.00 -9.84
CA LYS A 48 3.16 -4.11 -9.11
C LYS A 48 3.33 -3.00 -8.07
N LYS A 49 2.98 -1.75 -8.42
CA LYS A 49 3.02 -0.60 -7.50
C LYS A 49 2.08 -0.80 -6.31
N ILE A 50 0.83 -1.18 -6.55
CA ILE A 50 -0.16 -1.38 -5.49
C ILE A 50 0.23 -2.53 -4.55
N ARG A 51 0.72 -3.66 -5.08
CA ARG A 51 1.25 -4.76 -4.25
C ARG A 51 2.38 -4.28 -3.35
N LYS A 52 3.28 -3.42 -3.86
CA LYS A 52 4.38 -2.84 -3.07
C LYS A 52 3.84 -1.92 -1.98
N SER A 53 2.87 -1.07 -2.29
CA SER A 53 2.23 -0.19 -1.29
C SER A 53 1.57 -0.99 -0.17
N ILE A 54 0.82 -2.05 -0.49
CA ILE A 54 0.21 -2.94 0.52
C ILE A 54 1.29 -3.59 1.39
N ALA A 55 2.38 -4.08 0.80
CA ALA A 55 3.48 -4.68 1.57
C ALA A 55 4.14 -3.68 2.51
N GLN A 56 4.30 -2.42 2.09
CA GLN A 56 4.83 -1.34 2.92
C GLN A 56 3.89 -1.03 4.09
N LEU A 57 2.58 -0.92 3.87
CA LEU A 57 1.58 -0.72 4.93
C LEU A 57 1.63 -1.84 5.98
N LYS A 58 1.61 -3.11 5.54
CA LYS A 58 1.69 -4.27 6.43
C LYS A 58 2.98 -4.29 7.25
N THR A 59 4.08 -3.84 6.66
CA THR A 59 5.38 -3.77 7.35
C THR A 59 5.29 -2.75 8.48
N VAL A 60 4.79 -1.54 8.20
CA VAL A 60 4.62 -0.48 9.21
C VAL A 60 3.67 -0.91 10.33
N GLN A 61 2.53 -1.53 10.00
CA GLN A 61 1.62 -2.09 11.00
C GLN A 61 2.31 -3.11 11.90
N ARG A 62 3.13 -4.00 11.32
CA ARG A 62 3.87 -5.02 12.07
C ARG A 62 4.99 -4.42 12.93
N GLU A 63 5.67 -3.38 12.43
CA GLU A 63 6.63 -2.59 13.21
C GLU A 63 5.94 -1.99 14.45
N ALA A 64 4.79 -1.33 14.28
CA ALA A 64 4.03 -0.72 15.37
C ALA A 64 3.53 -1.75 16.41
N ILE A 65 3.00 -2.90 15.96
CA ILE A 65 2.58 -3.99 16.88
C ILE A 65 3.77 -4.54 17.66
N LYS A 66 4.94 -4.68 17.02
CA LYS A 66 6.14 -5.19 17.67
C LYS A 66 6.67 -4.21 18.73
N GLU A 67 6.58 -2.91 18.48
CA GLU A 67 6.95 -1.87 19.45
C GLU A 67 6.02 -1.86 20.66
N GLY A 68 4.70 -1.95 20.46
CA GLY A 68 3.71 -1.96 21.55
C GLY A 68 3.63 -3.25 22.39
N ASN A 69 4.30 -4.34 21.98
CA ASN A 69 4.34 -5.61 22.72
C ASN A 69 5.61 -5.78 23.59
N ASN A 70 6.49 -4.77 23.67
CA ASN A 70 7.70 -4.81 24.52
C ASN A 70 7.52 -4.10 25.87
N ASP A 71 6.29 -3.77 26.26
CA ASP A 71 5.94 -3.27 27.60
C ASP A 71 5.42 -4.42 28.51
#